data_AF-A0A420RT75-F1
#
_entry.id   AF-A0A420RT75-F1
#
_cell.length_a   1.000
_cell.length_b   1.000
_cell.length_c   1.000
_cell.angle_alpha   90.00
_cell.angle_beta   90.00
_cell.angle_gamma   90.00
#
_symmetry.space_group_name_H-M   'P 1'
#
loop_
_entity.id
_entity.type
_entity.pdbx_description
1 polymer ?
#
loop_
_entity_poly.entity_id
_entity_poly.type
_entity_poly.pdbx_seq_one_letter_code
_entity_poly.pdbx_strand_id
1 'polypeptide(L)'
;MGASGAVAEAFHWAHATAVKCESMARLQAKNESISDGFRRLYWISFIYECDFISEISIVSPSGIARYEDKIPYPAFTAENHPISPSVPESSEANSIRSQEELVAFQITTNSAIRRFLNTVNSVVYDDKEQFRTRRSNYASWLLRISEDLWSHHSAIYRNLPEFLLSNPSQDVPMTGADTSSPASLQSPTARIQGIPVGNNSWNILRLKGRYYAGQYIIHRPFIEFIVLNIDNFESHPCKDAVLKRSKSCLDGCTGFIKVFDVQTVNSLTCLFPTGMVTFTMTIILMVATIFPIFKDLLPDDVEDVILGGKRNLARFSQSVAEFSWHIEILERLDVARRNRIVRHEE
;
A
#
# COMPACT_ATOMS: atom_id res chain seq x y z
N MET A 1 20.49 -4.71 7.51
CA MET A 1 19.38 -5.60 7.88
C MET A 1 18.10 -4.81 7.64
N GLY A 2 17.23 -5.35 6.78
CA GLY A 2 15.88 -4.82 6.51
C GLY A 2 14.95 -5.05 7.69
N ALA A 3 13.63 -4.93 7.50
CA ALA A 3 12.63 -5.02 8.57
C ALA A 3 12.93 -6.12 9.61
N SER A 4 12.83 -5.79 10.90
CA SER A 4 13.29 -6.63 12.03
C SER A 4 12.29 -7.69 12.49
N GLY A 5 11.15 -7.84 11.80
CA GLY A 5 10.15 -8.85 12.15
C GLY A 5 9.32 -8.56 13.41
N ALA A 6 9.61 -7.48 14.13
CA ALA A 6 8.91 -7.11 15.36
C ALA A 6 7.54 -6.45 15.07
N VAL A 7 6.62 -7.17 14.41
CA VAL A 7 5.35 -6.63 13.90
C VAL A 7 4.48 -6.06 15.03
N ALA A 8 4.30 -6.83 16.11
CA ALA A 8 3.47 -6.41 17.25
C ALA A 8 4.05 -5.16 17.96
N GLU A 9 5.38 -5.11 18.11
CA GLU A 9 6.05 -3.95 18.70
C GLU A 9 5.97 -2.72 17.79
N ALA A 10 6.22 -2.90 16.49
CA ALA A 10 6.10 -1.83 15.49
C ALA A 10 4.67 -1.27 15.47
N PHE A 11 3.67 -2.13 15.55
CA PHE A 11 2.27 -1.72 15.66
C PHE A 11 2.01 -0.94 16.94
N HIS A 12 2.47 -1.43 18.09
CA HIS A 12 2.31 -0.75 19.38
C HIS A 12 2.85 0.68 19.32
N TRP A 13 4.06 0.88 18.79
CA TRP A 13 4.66 2.20 18.67
C TRP A 13 3.97 3.09 17.64
N ALA A 14 3.57 2.53 16.48
CA ALA A 14 2.82 3.27 15.48
C ALA A 14 1.48 3.79 16.06
N HIS A 15 0.75 2.93 16.77
CA HIS A 15 -0.51 3.28 17.41
C HIS A 15 -0.31 4.31 18.54
N ALA A 16 0.66 4.12 19.42
CA ALA A 16 0.96 5.06 20.50
C ALA A 16 1.33 6.45 19.95
N THR A 17 2.11 6.52 18.87
CA THR A 17 2.42 7.78 18.19
C THR A 17 1.17 8.38 17.55
N ALA A 18 0.28 7.58 16.95
CA ALA A 18 -0.96 8.08 16.37
C ALA A 18 -1.91 8.68 17.43
N VAL A 19 -2.03 8.05 18.62
CA VAL A 19 -2.78 8.60 19.76
C VAL A 19 -2.22 9.97 20.19
N LYS A 20 -0.90 10.11 20.26
CA LYS A 20 -0.27 11.42 20.58
C LYS A 20 -0.53 12.45 19.49
N CYS A 21 -0.44 12.05 18.22
CA CYS A 21 -0.74 12.92 17.08
C CYS A 21 -2.20 13.36 17.06
N GLU A 22 -3.14 12.49 17.40
CA GLU A 22 -4.57 12.82 17.55
C GLU A 22 -4.77 13.92 18.61
N SER A 23 -4.15 13.76 19.78
CA SER A 23 -4.26 14.74 20.87
C SER A 23 -3.64 16.08 20.48
N MET A 24 -2.50 16.07 19.79
CA MET A 24 -1.88 17.29 19.26
C MET A 24 -2.71 17.92 18.15
N ALA A 25 -3.27 17.14 17.24
CA ALA A 25 -4.12 17.62 16.14
C ALA A 25 -5.38 18.31 16.68
N ARG A 26 -5.97 17.78 17.76
CA ARG A 26 -7.08 18.41 18.47
C ARG A 26 -6.74 19.81 18.99
N LEU A 27 -5.53 20.00 19.52
CA LEU A 27 -5.06 21.29 20.03
C LEU A 27 -4.72 22.23 18.87
N GLN A 28 -3.96 21.75 17.89
CA GLN A 28 -3.48 22.56 16.77
C GLN A 28 -4.55 22.92 15.75
N ALA A 29 -5.64 22.14 15.64
CA ALA A 29 -6.77 22.49 14.77
C ALA A 29 -7.51 23.78 15.18
N LYS A 30 -7.18 24.36 16.35
CA LYS A 30 -7.68 25.66 16.81
C LYS A 30 -6.74 26.82 16.46
N ASN A 31 -5.52 26.52 16.00
CA ASN A 31 -4.50 27.53 15.70
C ASN A 31 -4.60 27.96 14.22
N GLU A 32 -4.28 29.22 13.94
CA GLU A 32 -4.25 29.75 12.57
C GLU A 32 -3.11 29.16 11.73
N SER A 33 -2.01 28.74 12.36
CA SER A 33 -0.87 28.11 11.68
C SER A 33 -0.43 26.81 12.36
N ILE A 34 -0.33 25.76 11.54
CA ILE A 34 0.15 24.42 11.93
C ILE A 34 1.57 24.27 11.37
N SER A 35 2.54 23.94 12.23
CA SER A 35 3.94 23.81 11.82
C SER A 35 4.15 22.66 10.83
N ASP A 36 5.05 22.84 9.86
CA ASP A 36 5.30 21.82 8.84
C ASP A 36 5.82 20.50 9.43
N GLY A 37 6.68 20.59 10.46
CA GLY A 37 7.16 19.43 11.20
C GLY A 37 6.02 18.59 11.80
N PHE A 38 4.98 19.24 12.34
CA PHE A 38 3.80 18.51 12.83
C PHE A 38 2.96 17.93 11.70
N ARG A 39 2.78 18.64 10.58
CA ARG A 39 2.07 18.10 9.39
C ARG A 39 2.72 16.80 8.91
N ARG A 40 4.05 16.79 8.77
CA ARG A 40 4.81 15.60 8.36
C ARG A 40 4.65 14.45 9.35
N LEU A 41 4.80 14.73 10.65
CA LEU A 41 4.64 13.71 11.70
C LEU A 41 3.21 13.13 11.70
N TYR A 42 2.19 13.99 11.59
CA TYR A 42 0.79 13.59 11.56
C TYR A 42 0.51 12.64 10.38
N TRP A 43 0.90 13.03 9.16
CA TRP A 43 0.62 12.23 7.97
C TRP A 43 1.40 10.92 7.92
N ILE A 44 2.65 10.91 8.38
CA ILE A 44 3.42 9.68 8.52
C ILE A 44 2.72 8.74 9.52
N SER A 45 2.35 9.25 10.70
CA SER A 45 1.68 8.47 11.74
C SER A 45 0.34 7.91 11.26
N PHE A 46 -0.43 8.73 10.54
CA PHE A 46 -1.68 8.34 9.89
C PHE A 46 -1.46 7.18 8.90
N ILE A 47 -0.46 7.28 8.02
CA ILE A 47 -0.16 6.23 7.04
C ILE A 47 0.18 4.91 7.75
N TYR A 48 1.10 4.95 8.71
CA TYR A 48 1.54 3.74 9.42
C TYR A 48 0.41 3.09 10.21
N GLU A 49 -0.37 3.87 10.96
CA GLU A 49 -1.49 3.31 11.71
C GLU A 49 -2.53 2.70 10.76
N CYS A 50 -2.89 3.37 9.67
CA CYS A 50 -3.87 2.85 8.71
C CYS A 50 -3.38 1.56 8.01
N ASP A 51 -2.10 1.50 7.63
CA ASP A 51 -1.52 0.31 6.99
C ASP A 51 -1.44 -0.89 7.97
N PHE A 52 -1.25 -0.66 9.28
CA PHE A 52 -1.30 -1.75 10.26
C PHE A 52 -2.73 -2.15 10.63
N ILE A 53 -3.63 -1.18 10.85
CA ILE A 53 -5.03 -1.46 11.22
C ILE A 53 -5.74 -2.25 10.12
N SER A 54 -5.42 -2.02 8.84
CA SER A 54 -6.03 -2.79 7.75
C SER A 54 -5.70 -4.29 7.81
N GLU A 55 -4.62 -4.67 8.50
CA GLU A 55 -4.16 -6.06 8.58
C GLU A 55 -4.30 -6.66 9.99
N ILE A 56 -4.25 -5.81 11.02
CA ILE A 56 -4.23 -6.20 12.43
C ILE A 56 -5.40 -5.50 13.13
N SER A 57 -6.60 -6.07 13.03
CA SER A 57 -7.83 -5.51 13.62
C SER A 57 -8.00 -5.86 15.12
N ILE A 58 -6.92 -5.80 15.91
CA ILE A 58 -6.94 -6.23 17.33
C ILE A 58 -7.20 -5.09 18.32
N VAL A 59 -7.08 -3.83 17.89
CA VAL A 59 -7.34 -2.65 18.73
C VAL A 59 -8.19 -1.63 18.01
N SER A 60 -8.93 -0.84 18.78
CA SER A 60 -9.66 0.31 18.27
C SER A 60 -8.70 1.33 17.64
N PRO A 61 -9.08 1.96 16.52
CA PRO A 61 -8.28 3.05 15.92
C PRO A 61 -8.02 4.18 16.91
N SER A 62 -6.85 4.83 16.83
CA SER A 62 -6.49 5.95 17.72
C SER A 62 -7.46 7.15 17.65
N GLY A 63 -8.18 7.28 16.54
CA GLY A 63 -8.99 8.45 16.22
C GLY A 63 -8.25 9.52 15.42
N ILE A 64 -6.98 9.31 15.06
CA ILE A 64 -6.19 10.25 14.25
C ILE A 64 -6.91 10.65 12.95
N ALA A 65 -7.63 9.72 12.32
CA ALA A 65 -8.38 9.94 11.08
C ALA A 65 -9.49 11.00 11.21
N ARG A 66 -9.97 11.33 12.42
CA ARG A 66 -10.98 12.39 12.63
C ARG A 66 -10.47 13.80 12.31
N TYR A 67 -9.17 13.96 12.15
CA TYR A 67 -8.51 15.24 11.90
C TYR A 67 -7.91 15.35 10.50
N GLU A 68 -8.16 14.38 9.60
CA GLU A 68 -7.53 14.34 8.28
C GLU A 68 -7.93 15.52 7.37
N ASP A 69 -9.10 16.13 7.62
CA ASP A 69 -9.56 17.34 6.92
C ASP A 69 -9.10 18.64 7.59
N LYS A 70 -8.51 18.54 8.79
CA LYS A 70 -8.09 19.70 9.60
C LYS A 70 -6.58 19.92 9.55
N ILE A 71 -5.81 18.87 9.32
CA ILE A 71 -4.36 18.95 9.23
C ILE A 71 -3.97 19.06 7.74
N PRO A 72 -3.38 20.18 7.30
CA PRO A 72 -2.96 20.34 5.92
C PRO A 72 -1.81 19.38 5.58
N TYR A 73 -1.64 19.07 4.29
CA TYR A 73 -0.46 18.39 3.80
C TYR A 73 0.82 19.22 4.06
N PRO A 74 2.00 18.56 4.12
CA PRO A 74 3.28 19.26 4.22
C PRO A 74 3.39 20.39 3.19
N ALA A 75 3.92 21.53 3.62
CA ALA A 75 4.13 22.66 2.73
C ALA A 75 5.32 22.39 1.80
N PHE A 76 5.17 22.79 0.53
CA PHE A 76 6.24 22.74 -0.47
C PHE A 76 7.10 24.01 -0.47
N THR A 77 6.74 24.99 0.35
CA THR A 77 7.51 26.21 0.53
C THR A 77 8.52 25.95 1.64
N ALA A 78 9.81 25.89 1.28
CA ALA A 78 10.84 26.35 2.19
C ALA A 78 10.36 27.69 2.75
N GLU A 79 10.41 27.88 4.07
CA GLU A 79 10.24 29.22 4.62
C GLU A 79 11.09 30.16 3.78
N ASN A 80 10.48 31.25 3.27
CA ASN A 80 11.22 32.32 2.61
C ASN A 80 12.17 32.92 3.65
N HIS A 81 13.27 32.25 3.95
CA HIS A 81 14.40 32.91 4.56
C HIS A 81 14.76 34.01 3.57
N PRO A 82 14.76 35.29 4.01
CA PRO A 82 15.07 36.39 3.12
C PRO A 82 16.46 36.11 2.56
N ILE A 83 16.50 35.71 1.30
CA ILE A 83 17.74 35.56 0.55
C ILE A 83 18.29 36.98 0.52
N SER A 84 19.25 37.26 1.40
CA SER A 84 20.09 38.44 1.23
C SER A 84 20.67 38.32 -0.18
N PRO A 85 20.44 39.27 -1.10
CA PRO A 85 20.85 39.18 -2.51
C PRO A 85 22.36 38.98 -2.73
N SER A 86 23.14 38.95 -1.66
CA SER A 86 24.60 39.02 -1.64
C SER A 86 25.32 37.69 -1.36
N VAL A 87 24.62 36.56 -1.13
CA VAL A 87 25.27 35.26 -0.88
C VAL A 87 24.69 34.18 -1.79
N PRO A 88 25.46 33.60 -2.73
CA PRO A 88 25.03 32.43 -3.48
C PRO A 88 24.74 31.28 -2.52
N GLU A 89 23.56 30.66 -2.64
CA GLU A 89 23.26 29.42 -1.90
C GLU A 89 24.34 28.37 -2.23
N SER A 90 24.95 27.80 -1.19
CA SER A 90 25.92 26.72 -1.38
C SER A 90 25.24 25.52 -2.07
N SER A 91 26.01 24.73 -2.83
CA SER A 91 25.45 23.54 -3.49
C SER A 91 24.80 22.55 -2.50
N GLU A 92 25.31 22.52 -1.26
CA GLU A 92 24.77 21.71 -0.17
C GLU A 92 23.40 22.20 0.31
N ALA A 93 23.22 23.52 0.49
CA ALA A 93 21.93 24.09 0.89
C ALA A 93 20.84 23.85 -0.16
N ASN A 94 21.19 23.98 -1.44
CA ASN A 94 20.31 23.64 -2.55
C ASN A 94 19.91 22.15 -2.56
N SER A 95 20.89 21.27 -2.35
CA SER A 95 20.66 19.83 -2.30
C SER A 95 19.75 19.41 -1.14
N ILE A 96 19.89 20.04 0.03
CA ILE A 96 19.05 19.79 1.20
C ILE A 96 17.62 20.23 0.93
N ARG A 97 17.42 21.43 0.36
CA ARG A 97 16.09 21.95 0.02
C ARG A 97 15.36 21.03 -0.96
N SER A 98 16.01 20.59 -2.03
CA SER A 98 15.42 19.65 -2.99
C SER A 98 15.05 18.31 -2.35
N GLN A 99 15.81 17.85 -1.35
CA GLN A 99 15.48 16.64 -0.61
C GLN A 99 14.27 16.83 0.32
N GLU A 100 14.14 17.98 0.99
CA GLU A 100 13.00 18.29 1.85
C GLU A 100 11.68 18.42 1.07
N GLU A 101 11.75 18.99 -0.13
CA GLU A 101 10.65 19.04 -1.10
C GLU A 101 10.26 17.63 -1.56
N LEU A 102 11.23 16.80 -1.94
CA LEU A 102 10.99 15.40 -2.31
C LEU A 102 10.26 14.64 -1.19
N VAL A 103 10.71 14.79 0.06
CA VAL A 103 10.06 14.16 1.23
C VAL A 103 8.64 14.69 1.40
N ALA A 104 8.38 15.99 1.19
CA ALA A 104 7.04 16.56 1.26
C ALA A 104 6.11 15.93 0.20
N PHE A 105 6.60 15.78 -1.04
CA PHE A 105 5.87 15.11 -2.12
C PHE A 105 5.57 13.65 -1.79
N GLN A 106 6.55 12.91 -1.26
CA GLN A 106 6.37 11.52 -0.87
C GLN A 106 5.31 11.36 0.22
N ILE A 107 5.38 12.17 1.28
CA ILE A 107 4.42 12.13 2.39
C ILE A 107 3.03 12.47 1.88
N THR A 108 2.88 13.59 1.15
CA THR A 108 1.60 14.06 0.60
C THR A 108 0.95 13.04 -0.32
N THR A 109 1.73 12.46 -1.23
CA THR A 109 1.23 11.47 -2.18
C THR A 109 0.80 10.19 -1.47
N ASN A 110 1.63 9.67 -0.56
CA ASN A 110 1.30 8.44 0.15
C ASN A 110 0.09 8.62 1.06
N SER A 111 -0.05 9.77 1.72
CA SER A 111 -1.19 10.05 2.59
C SER A 111 -2.47 10.27 1.80
N ALA A 112 -2.43 11.00 0.68
CA ALA A 112 -3.59 11.15 -0.22
C ALA A 112 -4.09 9.79 -0.73
N ILE A 113 -3.19 8.92 -1.19
CA ILE A 113 -3.56 7.56 -1.62
C ILE A 113 -4.13 6.76 -0.44
N ARG A 114 -3.51 6.80 0.74
CA ARG A 114 -3.99 6.06 1.92
C ARG A 114 -5.38 6.51 2.37
N ARG A 115 -5.64 7.82 2.38
CA ARG A 115 -6.98 8.38 2.67
C ARG A 115 -7.99 7.88 1.67
N PHE A 116 -7.66 7.99 0.38
CA PHE A 116 -8.54 7.50 -0.68
C PHE A 116 -8.84 5.99 -0.53
N LEU A 117 -7.84 5.16 -0.21
CA LEU A 117 -8.05 3.73 0.06
C LEU A 117 -8.92 3.47 1.30
N ASN A 118 -8.83 4.32 2.34
CA ASN A 118 -9.75 4.25 3.48
C ASN A 118 -11.18 4.58 3.05
N THR A 119 -11.38 5.57 2.18
CA THR A 119 -12.69 5.90 1.60
C THR A 119 -13.23 4.73 0.79
N VAL A 120 -12.42 4.13 -0.09
CA VAL A 120 -12.80 2.93 -0.84
C VAL A 120 -13.26 1.83 0.11
N ASN A 121 -12.47 1.55 1.16
CA ASN A 121 -12.83 0.54 2.15
C ASN A 121 -14.19 0.84 2.82
N SER A 122 -14.42 2.08 3.27
CA SER A 122 -15.69 2.46 3.91
C SER A 122 -16.90 2.41 2.98
N VAL A 123 -16.71 2.62 1.67
CA VAL A 123 -17.81 2.66 0.70
C VAL A 123 -18.13 1.25 0.17
N VAL A 124 -17.10 0.45 -0.06
CA VAL A 124 -17.20 -0.84 -0.75
C VAL A 124 -17.37 -2.00 0.22
N TYR A 125 -16.77 -1.92 1.41
CA TYR A 125 -16.68 -3.04 2.37
C TYR A 125 -17.39 -2.76 3.69
N ASP A 126 -18.38 -1.86 3.73
CA ASP A 126 -19.21 -1.67 4.93
C ASP A 126 -20.00 -2.96 5.24
N ASP A 127 -19.89 -3.47 6.47
CA ASP A 127 -20.57 -4.69 6.92
C ASP A 127 -22.10 -4.58 6.82
N LYS A 128 -22.65 -3.36 6.92
CA LYS A 128 -24.09 -3.12 6.73
C LYS A 128 -24.53 -3.35 5.28
N GLU A 129 -23.58 -3.34 4.35
CA GLU A 129 -23.77 -3.44 2.92
C GLU A 129 -23.59 -4.87 2.37
N GLN A 130 -23.03 -5.81 3.16
CA GLN A 130 -22.86 -7.21 2.75
C GLN A 130 -24.18 -7.90 2.36
N PHE A 131 -25.31 -7.51 2.98
CA PHE A 131 -26.65 -7.98 2.62
C PHE A 131 -27.10 -7.55 1.20
N ARG A 132 -26.44 -6.56 0.58
CA ARG A 132 -26.75 -6.12 -0.78
C ARG A 132 -26.20 -7.06 -1.85
N THR A 133 -25.21 -7.89 -1.58
CA THR A 133 -24.59 -8.81 -2.56
C THR A 133 -25.59 -9.75 -3.26
N ARG A 134 -26.75 -10.00 -2.63
CA ARG A 134 -27.87 -10.82 -3.16
C ARG A 134 -29.00 -10.03 -3.80
N ARG A 135 -28.91 -8.70 -3.86
CA ARG A 135 -29.93 -7.84 -4.47
C ARG A 135 -29.69 -7.73 -5.97
N SER A 136 -30.78 -7.72 -6.74
CA SER A 136 -30.76 -7.63 -8.21
C SER A 136 -30.06 -6.38 -8.76
N ASN A 137 -29.94 -5.31 -7.97
CA ASN A 137 -29.31 -4.05 -8.36
C ASN A 137 -27.85 -3.90 -7.89
N TYR A 138 -27.29 -4.89 -7.20
CA TYR A 138 -25.96 -4.79 -6.62
C TYR A 138 -24.87 -4.66 -7.68
N ALA A 139 -24.93 -5.47 -8.73
CA ALA A 139 -23.99 -5.39 -9.84
C ALA A 139 -23.97 -3.99 -10.47
N SER A 140 -25.14 -3.38 -10.71
CA SER A 140 -25.25 -2.04 -11.26
C SER A 140 -24.69 -0.97 -10.33
N TRP A 141 -24.95 -1.07 -9.02
CA TRP A 141 -24.35 -0.18 -8.03
C TRP A 141 -22.84 -0.32 -7.98
N LEU A 142 -22.33 -1.57 -7.96
CA LEU A 142 -20.91 -1.87 -7.89
C LEU A 142 -20.17 -1.36 -9.14
N LEU A 143 -20.76 -1.55 -10.33
CA LEU A 143 -20.24 -1.01 -11.58
C LEU A 143 -20.11 0.51 -11.53
N ARG A 144 -21.15 1.22 -11.06
CA ARG A 144 -21.11 2.68 -10.96
C ARG A 144 -20.06 3.15 -9.96
N ILE A 145 -20.09 2.64 -8.73
CA ILE A 145 -19.19 3.12 -7.68
C ILE A 145 -17.73 2.77 -7.97
N SER A 146 -17.47 1.59 -8.55
CA SER A 146 -16.11 1.20 -8.94
C SER A 146 -15.55 2.07 -10.06
N GLU A 147 -16.38 2.55 -10.99
CA GLU A 147 -15.94 3.46 -12.06
C GLU A 147 -15.52 4.81 -11.49
N ASP A 148 -16.33 5.39 -10.58
CA ASP A 148 -16.02 6.65 -9.92
C ASP A 148 -14.70 6.54 -9.12
N LEU A 149 -14.57 5.48 -8.32
CA LEU A 149 -13.37 5.22 -7.52
C LEU A 149 -12.15 4.93 -8.41
N TRP A 150 -12.29 4.13 -9.45
CA TRP A 150 -11.18 3.80 -10.35
C TRP A 150 -10.70 4.99 -11.17
N SER A 151 -11.62 5.83 -11.63
CA SER A 151 -11.30 7.09 -12.32
C SER A 151 -10.44 7.99 -11.44
N HIS A 152 -10.84 8.14 -10.16
CA HIS A 152 -10.07 8.92 -9.19
C HIS A 152 -8.68 8.31 -8.91
N HIS A 153 -8.61 7.00 -8.62
CA HIS A 153 -7.35 6.31 -8.35
C HIS A 153 -6.37 6.37 -9.53
N SER A 154 -6.88 6.15 -10.74
CA SER A 154 -6.10 6.24 -11.98
C SER A 154 -5.61 7.65 -12.23
N ALA A 155 -6.44 8.67 -11.97
CA ALA A 155 -6.07 10.06 -12.12
C ALA A 155 -4.96 10.45 -11.13
N ILE A 156 -5.03 10.02 -9.87
CA ILE A 156 -3.94 10.25 -8.90
C ILE A 156 -2.63 9.70 -9.46
N TYR A 157 -2.63 8.44 -9.91
CA TYR A 157 -1.40 7.78 -10.35
C TYR A 157 -0.83 8.38 -11.65
N ARG A 158 -1.67 8.69 -12.65
CA ARG A 158 -1.25 9.27 -13.92
C ARG A 158 -0.67 10.68 -13.79
N ASN A 159 -1.08 11.41 -12.76
CA ASN A 159 -0.58 12.76 -12.49
C ASN A 159 0.55 12.79 -11.46
N LEU A 160 1.10 11.63 -11.08
CA LEU A 160 2.27 11.60 -10.22
C LEU A 160 3.48 12.19 -10.96
N PRO A 161 4.25 13.07 -10.32
CA PRO A 161 5.52 13.52 -10.87
C PRO A 161 6.47 12.36 -11.13
N GLU A 162 7.12 12.36 -12.31
CA GLU A 162 8.00 11.27 -12.74
C GLU A 162 9.13 10.98 -11.74
N PHE A 163 9.65 12.02 -11.08
CA PHE A 163 10.70 11.89 -10.07
C PHE A 163 10.31 11.02 -8.86
N LEU A 164 9.00 10.85 -8.59
CA LEU A 164 8.51 9.94 -7.56
C LEU A 164 8.53 8.47 -8.00
N LEU A 165 8.64 8.20 -9.30
CA LEU A 165 8.60 6.88 -9.91
C LEU A 165 9.95 6.44 -10.51
N SER A 166 10.93 7.33 -10.58
CA SER A 166 12.29 7.09 -11.06
C SER A 166 13.32 7.23 -9.94
N ASN A 167 14.39 6.43 -9.96
CA ASN A 167 15.54 6.59 -9.09
C ASN A 167 16.74 7.12 -9.90
N PRO A 168 17.15 8.39 -9.72
CA PRO A 168 18.35 8.92 -10.37
C PRO A 168 19.67 8.52 -9.68
N SER A 169 19.62 7.85 -8.51
CA SER A 169 20.76 7.62 -7.62
C SER A 169 20.94 6.11 -7.29
N GLN A 170 22.14 5.68 -6.86
CA GLN A 170 22.32 4.34 -6.28
C GLN A 170 21.58 4.22 -4.93
N ASP A 171 20.93 3.07 -4.70
CA ASP A 171 20.28 2.78 -3.42
C ASP A 171 21.28 2.83 -2.26
N VAL A 172 20.87 3.43 -1.15
CA VAL A 172 21.65 3.46 0.10
C VAL A 172 21.48 2.12 0.81
N PRO A 173 22.55 1.35 1.07
CA PRO A 173 22.45 0.20 1.95
C PRO A 173 22.18 0.70 3.38
N MET A 174 21.02 0.39 3.94
CA MET A 174 20.74 0.59 5.38
C MET A 174 21.52 -0.42 6.26
N THR A 175 22.44 -1.19 5.68
CA THR A 175 23.31 -2.16 6.34
C THR A 175 24.59 -1.49 6.82
N GLY A 176 24.49 -0.74 7.91
CA GLY A 176 25.64 -0.09 8.54
C GLY A 176 25.29 0.44 9.92
N ALA A 177 25.02 -0.45 10.87
CA ALA A 177 25.08 -0.10 12.29
C ALA A 177 25.45 -1.37 13.06
N ASP A 178 26.61 -1.32 13.72
CA ASP A 178 27.18 -2.37 14.54
C ASP A 178 26.14 -2.96 15.50
N THR A 179 25.95 -4.28 15.43
CA THR A 179 25.01 -5.06 16.26
C THR A 179 25.40 -5.14 17.73
N SER A 180 26.43 -4.40 18.17
CA SER A 180 27.01 -4.47 19.52
C SER A 180 26.78 -3.22 20.38
N SER A 181 26.03 -2.21 19.92
CA SER A 181 25.80 -0.99 20.72
C SER A 181 24.31 -0.78 21.03
N PRO A 182 23.90 -0.88 22.31
CA PRO A 182 22.54 -0.51 22.71
C PRO A 182 22.44 1.02 22.60
N ALA A 183 21.72 1.50 21.59
CA ALA A 183 21.44 2.92 21.38
C ALA A 183 22.67 3.83 21.42
N SER A 184 23.48 3.88 20.35
CA SER A 184 24.36 5.04 20.19
C SER A 184 23.49 6.29 19.98
N LEU A 185 23.50 7.13 21.00
CA LEU A 185 22.91 8.47 21.10
C LEU A 185 23.57 9.46 20.12
N GLN A 186 23.70 9.09 18.85
CA GLN A 186 23.86 10.08 17.79
C GLN A 186 22.48 10.63 17.46
N SER A 187 22.37 11.97 17.48
CA SER A 187 21.17 12.69 17.04
C SER A 187 20.65 12.07 15.73
N PRO A 188 19.33 11.87 15.55
CA PRO A 188 18.76 11.46 14.26
C PRO A 188 19.33 12.28 13.09
N THR A 189 19.69 13.54 13.33
CA THR A 189 20.34 14.46 12.39
C THR A 189 21.74 14.03 11.95
N ALA A 190 22.54 13.38 12.81
CA ALA A 190 23.89 12.92 12.46
C ALA A 190 23.87 11.72 11.50
N ARG A 191 22.78 10.93 11.48
CA ARG A 191 22.55 9.87 10.48
C ARG A 191 22.12 10.39 9.11
N ILE A 192 21.75 11.67 9.00
CA ILE A 192 21.31 12.31 7.73
C ILE A 192 22.51 12.85 6.94
N GLN A 193 23.64 13.13 7.60
CA GLN A 193 24.88 13.53 6.94
C GLN A 193 25.49 12.34 6.19
N GLY A 194 25.25 12.27 4.88
CA GLY A 194 25.79 11.24 4.00
C GLY A 194 24.75 10.34 3.34
N ILE A 195 23.45 10.61 3.48
CA ILE A 195 22.41 9.92 2.70
C ILE A 195 22.43 10.50 1.27
N PRO A 196 22.67 9.67 0.23
CA PRO A 196 22.47 10.07 -1.16
C PRO A 196 21.13 10.78 -1.36
N VAL A 197 21.23 11.98 -1.92
CA VAL A 197 20.09 12.80 -2.30
C VAL A 197 19.35 12.08 -3.43
N GLY A 198 18.03 11.97 -3.33
CA GLY A 198 17.20 11.28 -4.32
C GLY A 198 16.15 10.33 -3.77
N ASN A 199 15.41 9.72 -4.70
CA ASN A 199 14.27 8.86 -4.41
C ASN A 199 14.71 7.38 -4.36
N ASN A 200 14.94 6.87 -3.16
CA ASN A 200 15.38 5.49 -2.97
C ASN A 200 14.33 4.48 -3.50
N SER A 201 14.79 3.37 -4.08
CA SER A 201 13.95 2.41 -4.80
C SER A 201 12.79 1.85 -3.99
N TRP A 202 12.95 1.64 -2.68
CA TRP A 202 11.86 1.21 -1.79
C TRP A 202 10.64 2.16 -1.78
N ASN A 203 10.83 3.48 -1.90
CA ASN A 203 9.73 4.44 -2.00
C ASN A 203 8.97 4.30 -3.32
N ILE A 204 9.71 4.07 -4.41
CA ILE A 204 9.15 3.82 -5.75
C ILE A 204 8.32 2.54 -5.73
N LEU A 205 8.89 1.46 -5.17
CA LEU A 205 8.20 0.17 -5.05
C LEU A 205 6.93 0.30 -4.22
N ARG A 206 6.98 1.02 -3.08
CA ARG A 206 5.79 1.27 -2.25
C ARG A 206 4.71 2.02 -3.02
N LEU A 207 5.07 3.06 -3.77
CA LEU A 207 4.11 3.86 -4.54
C LEU A 207 3.47 3.06 -5.68
N LYS A 208 4.28 2.29 -6.44
CA LYS A 208 3.79 1.35 -7.45
C LYS A 208 2.89 0.26 -6.83
N GLY A 209 3.30 -0.29 -5.68
CA GLY A 209 2.51 -1.25 -4.93
C GLY A 209 1.15 -0.70 -4.50
N ARG A 210 1.09 0.54 -4.00
CA ARG A 210 -0.18 1.19 -3.63
C ARG A 210 -1.11 1.39 -4.82
N TYR A 211 -0.58 1.65 -6.01
CA TYR A 211 -1.39 1.71 -7.23
C TYR A 211 -2.08 0.38 -7.50
N TYR A 212 -1.32 -0.71 -7.56
CA TYR A 212 -1.88 -2.04 -7.81
C TYR A 212 -2.77 -2.54 -6.68
N ALA A 213 -2.45 -2.19 -5.42
CA ALA A 213 -3.31 -2.48 -4.28
C ALA A 213 -4.65 -1.77 -4.40
N GLY A 214 -4.68 -0.49 -4.79
CA GLY A 214 -5.94 0.22 -5.04
C GLY A 214 -6.75 -0.37 -6.19
N GLN A 215 -6.08 -0.76 -7.28
CA GLN A 215 -6.72 -1.47 -8.40
C GLN A 215 -7.38 -2.76 -7.93
N TYR A 216 -6.69 -3.54 -7.12
CA TYR A 216 -7.22 -4.75 -6.51
C TYR A 216 -8.38 -4.46 -5.55
N ILE A 217 -8.22 -3.55 -4.58
CA ILE A 217 -9.24 -3.27 -3.54
C ILE A 217 -10.54 -2.76 -4.18
N ILE A 218 -10.48 -1.92 -5.21
CA ILE A 218 -11.67 -1.39 -5.89
C ILE A 218 -12.42 -2.49 -6.64
N HIS A 219 -11.71 -3.44 -7.24
CA HIS A 219 -12.30 -4.41 -8.17
C HIS A 219 -12.52 -5.82 -7.59
N ARG A 220 -11.93 -6.15 -6.44
CA ARG A 220 -12.12 -7.43 -5.76
C ARG A 220 -13.59 -7.83 -5.56
N PRO A 221 -14.53 -6.93 -5.22
CA PRO A 221 -15.92 -7.33 -5.03
C PRO A 221 -16.58 -7.93 -6.28
N PHE A 222 -16.05 -7.69 -7.49
CA PHE A 222 -16.53 -8.34 -8.71
C PHE A 222 -16.14 -9.82 -8.77
N ILE A 223 -14.95 -10.18 -8.28
CA ILE A 223 -14.54 -11.57 -8.13
C ILE A 223 -15.47 -12.27 -7.13
N GLU A 224 -15.71 -11.65 -5.98
CA GLU A 224 -16.62 -12.18 -4.96
C GLU A 224 -18.05 -12.31 -5.46
N PHE A 225 -18.55 -11.30 -6.19
CA PHE A 225 -19.89 -11.33 -6.79
C PHE A 225 -20.06 -12.52 -7.76
N ILE A 226 -19.08 -12.78 -8.63
CA ILE A 226 -19.13 -13.92 -9.55
C ILE A 226 -19.13 -15.23 -8.76
N VAL A 227 -18.19 -15.39 -7.82
CA VAL A 227 -18.04 -16.65 -7.05
C VAL A 227 -19.29 -16.95 -6.23
N LEU A 228 -19.93 -15.93 -5.66
CA LEU A 228 -21.16 -16.08 -4.86
C LEU A 228 -22.42 -16.33 -5.71
N ASN A 229 -22.39 -16.05 -7.02
CA ASN A 229 -23.54 -16.16 -7.91
C ASN A 229 -23.25 -17.05 -9.13
N ILE A 230 -22.28 -17.96 -9.03
CA ILE A 230 -21.70 -18.66 -10.17
C ILE A 230 -22.72 -19.40 -11.04
N ASP A 231 -23.71 -20.04 -10.43
CA ASP A 231 -24.74 -20.81 -11.13
C ASP A 231 -25.66 -19.94 -12.00
N ASN A 232 -25.83 -18.67 -11.63
CA ASN A 232 -26.73 -17.72 -12.31
C ASN A 232 -25.97 -16.61 -13.05
N PHE A 233 -24.64 -16.59 -12.99
CA PHE A 233 -23.86 -15.48 -13.54
C PHE A 233 -23.87 -15.47 -15.07
N GLU A 234 -23.97 -16.65 -15.70
CA GLU A 234 -23.94 -16.79 -17.16
C GLU A 234 -25.09 -16.03 -17.84
N SER A 235 -26.26 -15.98 -17.21
CA SER A 235 -27.44 -15.26 -17.71
C SER A 235 -27.57 -13.83 -17.15
N HIS A 236 -26.60 -13.35 -16.37
CA HIS A 236 -26.68 -12.07 -15.70
C HIS A 236 -26.58 -10.91 -16.71
N PRO A 237 -27.48 -9.90 -16.67
CA PRO A 237 -27.54 -8.82 -17.67
C PRO A 237 -26.27 -7.96 -17.75
N CYS A 238 -25.49 -7.91 -16.67
CA CYS A 238 -24.24 -7.16 -16.60
C CYS A 238 -22.98 -8.04 -16.72
N LYS A 239 -23.09 -9.29 -17.22
CA LYS A 239 -22.00 -10.28 -17.28
C LYS A 239 -20.69 -9.68 -17.80
N ASP A 240 -20.68 -9.13 -19.01
CA ASP A 240 -19.47 -8.63 -19.66
C ASP A 240 -18.83 -7.46 -18.91
N ALA A 241 -19.66 -6.55 -18.39
CA ALA A 241 -19.20 -5.42 -17.60
C ALA A 241 -18.54 -5.89 -16.30
N VAL A 242 -19.13 -6.88 -15.62
CA VAL A 242 -18.55 -7.47 -14.41
C VAL A 242 -17.26 -8.22 -14.72
N LEU A 243 -17.20 -9.03 -15.78
CA LEU A 243 -15.98 -9.73 -16.19
C LEU A 243 -14.84 -8.76 -16.50
N LYS A 244 -15.11 -7.65 -17.19
CA LYS A 244 -14.12 -6.60 -17.45
C LYS A 244 -13.52 -6.01 -16.16
N ARG A 245 -14.36 -5.82 -15.13
CA ARG A 245 -13.90 -5.33 -13.82
C ARG A 245 -13.16 -6.41 -13.03
N SER A 246 -13.59 -7.65 -13.11
CA SER A 246 -12.87 -8.80 -12.56
C SER A 246 -11.46 -8.93 -13.16
N LYS A 247 -11.31 -8.74 -14.48
CA LYS A 247 -9.99 -8.68 -15.11
C LYS A 247 -9.12 -7.57 -14.49
N SER A 248 -9.70 -6.39 -14.24
CA SER A 248 -8.98 -5.29 -13.61
C SER A 248 -8.48 -5.67 -12.20
N CYS A 249 -9.24 -6.47 -11.44
CA CYS A 249 -8.77 -7.02 -10.17
C CYS A 249 -7.57 -7.95 -10.35
N LEU A 250 -7.65 -8.90 -11.29
CA LEU A 250 -6.58 -9.88 -11.56
C LEU A 250 -5.30 -9.21 -12.07
N ASP A 251 -5.44 -8.19 -12.92
CA ASP A 251 -4.33 -7.34 -13.37
C ASP A 251 -3.67 -6.61 -12.18
N GLY A 252 -4.49 -6.13 -11.22
CA GLY A 252 -4.02 -5.53 -9.97
C GLY A 252 -3.20 -6.51 -9.12
N CYS A 253 -3.71 -7.73 -8.91
CA CYS A 253 -3.00 -8.79 -8.21
C CYS A 253 -1.65 -9.10 -8.88
N THR A 254 -1.67 -9.25 -10.20
CA THR A 254 -0.48 -9.58 -11.01
C THR A 254 0.57 -8.48 -10.95
N GLY A 255 0.16 -7.22 -11.16
CA GLY A 255 1.06 -6.08 -11.12
C GLY A 255 1.70 -5.89 -9.76
N PHE A 256 0.94 -6.05 -8.68
CA PHE A 256 1.46 -5.95 -7.32
C PHE A 256 2.56 -6.98 -7.03
N ILE A 257 2.31 -8.25 -7.38
CA ILE A 257 3.28 -9.33 -7.18
C ILE A 257 4.56 -9.06 -7.98
N LYS A 258 4.42 -8.66 -9.26
CA LYS A 258 5.57 -8.35 -10.13
C LYS A 258 6.38 -7.15 -9.62
N VAL A 259 5.72 -6.10 -9.11
CA VAL A 259 6.41 -4.94 -8.54
C VAL A 259 7.31 -5.33 -7.38
N PHE A 260 6.85 -6.23 -6.51
CA PHE A 260 7.59 -6.61 -5.32
C PHE A 260 8.54 -7.78 -5.51
N ASP A 261 8.66 -8.33 -6.73
CA ASP A 261 9.60 -9.39 -7.07
C ASP A 261 11.03 -8.88 -7.30
N VAL A 262 11.54 -8.13 -6.32
CA VAL A 262 12.88 -7.53 -6.33
C VAL A 262 13.49 -7.57 -4.94
N GLN A 263 14.82 -7.65 -4.82
CA GLN A 263 15.48 -7.87 -3.53
C GLN A 263 15.33 -6.70 -2.55
N THR A 264 15.28 -5.46 -3.05
CA THR A 264 15.18 -4.23 -2.24
C THR A 264 13.95 -4.19 -1.34
N VAL A 265 12.91 -4.98 -1.67
CA VAL A 265 11.65 -5.07 -0.94
C VAL A 265 11.81 -5.42 0.55
N ASN A 266 12.82 -6.19 0.96
CA ASN A 266 13.01 -6.56 2.37
C ASN A 266 13.41 -5.37 3.25
N SER A 267 13.81 -4.26 2.62
CA SER A 267 14.09 -3.00 3.31
C SER A 267 12.85 -2.11 3.43
N LEU A 268 11.67 -2.56 2.97
CA LEU A 268 10.44 -1.78 3.07
C LEU A 268 10.03 -1.56 4.52
N THR A 269 9.69 -0.31 4.82
CA THR A 269 8.78 -0.02 5.93
C THR A 269 7.41 -0.60 5.61
N CYS A 270 6.71 -1.10 6.64
CA CYS A 270 5.44 -1.84 6.45
C CYS A 270 5.59 -3.09 5.56
N LEU A 271 6.70 -3.83 5.70
CA LEU A 271 6.87 -5.11 5.01
C LEU A 271 5.76 -6.11 5.38
N PHE A 272 5.31 -6.12 6.64
CA PHE A 272 4.23 -7.02 7.06
C PHE A 272 2.91 -6.78 6.29
N PRO A 273 2.36 -5.55 6.24
CA PRO A 273 1.19 -5.30 5.39
C PRO A 273 1.40 -5.65 3.92
N THR A 274 2.59 -5.37 3.38
CA THR A 274 2.93 -5.74 1.99
C THR A 274 2.86 -7.25 1.77
N GLY A 275 3.35 -8.04 2.73
CA GLY A 275 3.29 -9.50 2.67
C GLY A 275 1.88 -10.07 2.82
N MET A 276 1.04 -9.49 3.68
CA MET A 276 -0.38 -9.90 3.80
C MET A 276 -1.17 -9.65 2.51
N VAL A 277 -0.95 -8.51 1.86
CA VAL A 277 -1.54 -8.22 0.55
C VAL A 277 -1.01 -9.20 -0.51
N THR A 278 0.29 -9.50 -0.51
CA THR A 278 0.89 -10.49 -1.42
C THR A 278 0.26 -11.87 -1.24
N PHE A 279 0.09 -12.32 0.00
CA PHE A 279 -0.57 -13.58 0.35
C PHE A 279 -2.00 -13.62 -0.19
N THR A 280 -2.78 -12.59 0.08
CA THR A 280 -4.19 -12.51 -0.35
C THR A 280 -4.32 -12.50 -1.87
N MET A 281 -3.52 -11.69 -2.57
CA MET A 281 -3.54 -11.61 -4.04
C MET A 281 -3.10 -12.93 -4.68
N THR A 282 -2.14 -13.64 -4.07
CA THR A 282 -1.71 -14.96 -4.54
C THR A 282 -2.85 -15.98 -4.41
N ILE A 283 -3.58 -15.97 -3.28
CA ILE A 283 -4.79 -16.80 -3.11
C ILE A 283 -5.82 -16.49 -4.18
N ILE A 284 -6.08 -15.21 -4.47
CA ILE A 284 -7.08 -14.82 -5.48
C ILE A 284 -6.71 -15.34 -6.86
N LEU A 285 -5.44 -15.22 -7.26
CA LEU A 285 -4.99 -15.79 -8.53
C LEU A 285 -5.12 -17.31 -8.56
N MET A 286 -4.71 -18.00 -7.48
CA MET A 286 -4.88 -19.46 -7.35
C MET A 286 -6.35 -19.86 -7.46
N VAL A 287 -7.26 -19.18 -6.77
CA VAL A 287 -8.69 -19.45 -6.81
C VAL A 287 -9.27 -19.16 -8.20
N ALA A 288 -8.85 -18.07 -8.83
CA ALA A 288 -9.33 -17.71 -10.17
C ALA A 288 -8.99 -18.79 -11.21
N THR A 289 -7.81 -19.43 -11.11
CA THR A 289 -7.45 -20.54 -12.03
C THR A 289 -8.33 -21.78 -11.89
N ILE A 290 -9.09 -21.92 -10.80
CA ILE A 290 -9.99 -23.06 -10.58
C ILE A 290 -11.29 -22.90 -11.37
N PHE A 291 -11.75 -21.66 -11.58
CA PHE A 291 -13.06 -21.41 -12.15
C PHE A 291 -12.96 -21.11 -13.65
N PRO A 292 -13.64 -21.89 -14.52
CA PRO A 292 -13.58 -21.72 -15.97
C PRO A 292 -13.95 -20.31 -16.44
N ILE A 293 -14.85 -19.64 -15.72
CA ILE A 293 -15.32 -18.29 -16.04
C ILE A 293 -14.22 -17.22 -16.04
N PHE A 294 -13.12 -17.47 -15.33
CA PHE A 294 -11.99 -16.55 -15.28
C PHE A 294 -10.87 -16.90 -16.26
N LYS A 295 -10.97 -18.03 -16.98
CA LYS A 295 -9.90 -18.55 -17.84
C LYS A 295 -9.40 -17.50 -18.84
N ASP A 296 -10.31 -16.82 -19.52
CA ASP A 296 -9.98 -15.80 -20.54
C ASP A 296 -9.58 -14.43 -19.93
N LEU A 297 -9.71 -14.27 -18.60
CA LEU A 297 -9.33 -13.04 -17.90
C LEU A 297 -7.93 -13.13 -17.29
N LEU A 298 -7.42 -14.35 -17.05
CA LEU A 298 -6.13 -14.57 -16.45
C LEU A 298 -5.01 -14.25 -17.45
N PRO A 299 -3.89 -13.69 -17.01
CA PRO A 299 -2.75 -13.48 -17.88
C PRO A 299 -2.11 -14.83 -18.26
N ASP A 300 -1.49 -14.90 -19.43
CA ASP A 300 -0.82 -16.11 -19.93
C ASP A 300 0.27 -16.62 -18.96
N ASP A 301 0.90 -15.71 -18.21
CA ASP A 301 1.95 -16.00 -17.24
C ASP A 301 1.45 -16.16 -15.79
N VAL A 302 0.15 -16.43 -15.58
CA VAL A 302 -0.46 -16.51 -14.24
C VAL A 302 0.24 -17.49 -13.29
N GLU A 303 0.71 -18.63 -13.80
CA GLU A 303 1.43 -19.62 -12.99
C GLU A 303 2.78 -19.08 -12.49
N ASP A 304 3.52 -18.37 -13.36
CA ASP A 304 4.79 -17.72 -12.99
C ASP A 304 4.56 -16.61 -11.97
N VAL A 305 3.44 -15.89 -12.09
CA VAL A 305 3.02 -14.86 -11.14
C VAL A 305 2.69 -15.46 -9.78
N ILE A 306 1.95 -16.58 -9.74
CA ILE A 306 1.65 -17.31 -8.50
C ILE A 306 2.95 -17.77 -7.82
N LEU A 307 3.89 -18.31 -8.59
CA LEU A 307 5.22 -18.68 -8.10
C LEU A 307 6.01 -17.45 -7.59
N GLY A 308 5.90 -16.31 -8.28
CA GLY A 308 6.44 -15.02 -7.84
C GLY A 308 5.87 -14.58 -6.50
N GLY A 309 4.56 -14.73 -6.27
CA GLY A 309 3.91 -14.44 -5.00
C GLY A 309 4.46 -15.28 -3.84
N LYS A 310 4.62 -16.60 -4.07
CA LYS A 310 5.27 -17.52 -3.11
C LYS A 310 6.72 -17.14 -2.83
N ARG A 311 7.49 -16.83 -3.88
CA ARG A 311 8.89 -16.39 -3.78
C ARG A 311 9.01 -15.08 -3.00
N ASN A 312 8.11 -14.13 -3.24
CA ASN A 312 8.05 -12.87 -2.50
C ASN A 312 7.86 -13.12 -1.00
N LEU A 313 6.88 -13.94 -0.61
CA LEU A 313 6.65 -14.28 0.79
C LEU A 313 7.82 -15.03 1.42
N ALA A 314 8.45 -15.96 0.70
CA ALA A 314 9.66 -16.66 1.16
C ALA A 314 10.84 -15.69 1.35
N ARG A 315 10.91 -14.63 0.56
CA ARG A 315 11.89 -13.57 0.78
C ARG A 315 11.51 -12.71 1.98
N PHE A 316 10.24 -12.34 2.13
CA PHE A 316 9.77 -11.54 3.26
C PHE A 316 9.94 -12.28 4.58
N SER A 317 9.85 -13.62 4.59
CA SER A 317 10.02 -14.44 5.80
C SER A 317 11.43 -14.37 6.40
N GLN A 318 12.43 -13.95 5.63
CA GLN A 318 13.77 -13.64 6.14
C GLN A 318 13.76 -12.47 7.13
N SER A 319 12.77 -11.58 7.00
CA SER A 319 12.57 -10.43 7.88
C SER A 319 11.42 -10.63 8.85
N VAL A 320 10.34 -11.31 8.45
CA VAL A 320 9.10 -11.47 9.24
C VAL A 320 8.74 -12.96 9.27
N ALA A 321 9.15 -13.67 10.31
CA ALA A 321 9.12 -15.14 10.38
C ALA A 321 7.72 -15.74 10.20
N GLU A 322 6.67 -14.99 10.56
CA GLU A 322 5.26 -15.36 10.44
C GLU A 322 4.83 -15.69 9.00
N PHE A 323 5.53 -15.17 7.98
CA PHE A 323 5.24 -15.53 6.59
C PHE A 323 5.58 -16.99 6.24
N SER A 324 6.39 -17.68 7.05
CA SER A 324 6.66 -19.11 6.86
C SER A 324 5.38 -19.93 6.91
N TRP A 325 4.50 -19.63 7.87
CA TRP A 325 3.18 -20.27 7.99
C TRP A 325 2.26 -19.97 6.79
N HIS A 326 2.30 -18.73 6.29
CA HIS A 326 1.52 -18.32 5.12
C HIS A 326 1.95 -19.08 3.86
N ILE A 327 3.25 -19.34 3.70
CA ILE A 327 3.79 -20.13 2.57
C ILE A 327 3.26 -21.57 2.63
N GLU A 328 3.27 -22.20 3.80
CA GLU A 328 2.72 -23.56 3.97
C GLU A 328 1.24 -23.63 3.54
N ILE A 329 0.45 -22.60 3.84
CA ILE A 329 -0.94 -22.52 3.39
C ILE A 329 -1.03 -22.42 1.87
N LEU A 330 -0.22 -21.55 1.25
CA LEU A 330 -0.19 -21.44 -0.21
C LEU A 330 0.21 -22.75 -0.88
N GLU A 331 1.11 -23.53 -0.28
CA GLU A 331 1.49 -24.84 -0.77
C GLU A 331 0.34 -25.84 -0.72
N ARG A 332 -0.36 -25.93 0.42
CA ARG A 332 -1.54 -26.80 0.55
C ARG A 332 -2.65 -26.40 -0.41
N LEU A 333 -2.87 -25.09 -0.57
CA LEU A 333 -3.85 -24.54 -1.52
C LEU A 333 -3.47 -24.88 -2.96
N ASP A 334 -2.20 -24.76 -3.34
CA ASP A 334 -1.73 -25.05 -4.70
C ASP A 334 -1.89 -26.55 -5.04
N VAL A 335 -1.61 -27.44 -4.09
CA VAL A 335 -1.88 -28.89 -4.26
C VAL A 335 -3.38 -29.13 -4.49
N ALA A 336 -4.24 -28.55 -3.65
CA ALA A 336 -5.68 -28.70 -3.79
C ALA A 336 -6.21 -28.12 -5.12
N ARG A 337 -5.67 -26.98 -5.54
CA ARG A 337 -5.95 -26.30 -6.81
C ARG A 337 -5.62 -27.20 -8.01
N ARG A 338 -4.40 -27.72 -8.09
CA ARG A 338 -3.96 -28.60 -9.19
C ARG A 338 -4.82 -29.86 -9.28
N ASN A 339 -5.12 -30.50 -8.16
CA ASN A 339 -6.01 -31.67 -8.11
C ASN A 339 -7.44 -31.37 -8.58
N ARG A 340 -7.88 -30.11 -8.50
CA ARG A 340 -9.21 -29.70 -8.97
C ARG A 340 -9.20 -29.37 -10.45
N ILE A 341 -8.14 -28.76 -10.97
CA ILE A 341 -7.96 -28.49 -12.40
C ILE A 341 -7.95 -29.81 -13.18
N VAL A 342 -7.15 -30.79 -12.75
CA VAL A 342 -7.09 -32.12 -13.40
C VAL A 342 -8.47 -32.79 -13.49
N ARG A 343 -9.27 -32.74 -12.42
CA ARG A 343 -10.62 -33.31 -12.39
C ARG A 343 -11.64 -32.59 -13.30
N HIS A 344 -11.34 -31.39 -13.77
CA HIS A 344 -12.19 -30.66 -14.72
C HIS A 344 -11.76 -30.90 -16.18
N GLU A 345 -10.58 -31.48 -16.40
CA GLU A 345 -10.06 -31.85 -17.73
C GLU A 345 -10.35 -33.32 -18.10
N GLU A 346 -10.60 -34.17 -17.10
CA GLU A 346 -11.19 -35.52 -17.21
C GLU A 346 -12.71 -35.48 -17.37
#